data_AF-A0A498SRG3-F1
#
_entry.id   AF-A0A498SRG3-F1
#
_cell.length_a   1.000
_cell.length_b   1.000
_cell.length_c   1.000
_cell.angle_alpha   90.00
_cell.angle_beta   90.00
_cell.angle_gamma   90.00
#
_symmetry.space_group_name_H-M   'P 1'
#
loop_
_entity.id
_entity.type
_entity.pdbx_description
1 polymer ?
#
loop_
_entity_poly.entity_id
_entity_poly.type
_entity_poly.pdbx_seq_one_letter_code
_entity_poly.pdbx_strand_id
1 'polypeptide(L)'
;IFFHLKYVVIFGLPRIFALADNMEPADGPICINRLTLYSKAWRYFDRGLYIWIALNIIGLFMEYGCKGLYGIKEIREWREKYITDIAFRRIIACLHIIPFVLGLYSNFYFLGGFEVGSMFVERIWYEETLTLRFPAILLITLAYFYSQVCIEIDRKLNLAVVTNNCKKHS
;
A
#
# COMPACT_ATOMS: atom_id res chain seq x y z
N ILE A 1 13.33 25.01 5.44
CA ILE A 1 14.34 24.51 6.43
C ILE A 1 13.90 23.21 7.12
N PHE A 2 12.66 23.11 7.65
CA PHE A 2 12.21 21.97 8.47
C PHE A 2 12.21 20.60 7.76
N PHE A 3 11.83 20.55 6.47
CA PHE A 3 11.84 19.31 5.68
C PHE A 3 13.25 18.80 5.36
N HIS A 4 14.19 19.71 5.13
CA HIS A 4 15.59 19.36 4.84
C HIS A 4 16.27 18.72 6.04
N LEU A 5 16.03 19.24 7.25
CA LEU A 5 16.61 18.70 8.48
C LEU A 5 16.12 17.28 8.76
N LYS A 6 14.81 17.02 8.57
CA LYS A 6 14.25 15.67 8.72
C LYS A 6 14.87 14.69 7.71
N TYR A 7 15.04 15.11 6.46
CA TYR A 7 15.60 14.26 5.40
C TYR A 7 17.08 13.93 5.65
N VAL A 8 17.88 14.90 6.10
CA VAL A 8 19.29 14.70 6.46
C VAL A 8 19.44 13.81 7.69
N VAL A 9 18.55 13.93 8.69
CA VAL A 9 18.60 13.08 9.88
C VAL A 9 18.20 11.64 9.54
N ILE A 10 17.09 11.45 8.80
CA ILE A 10 16.55 10.12 8.47
C ILE A 10 17.48 9.33 7.56
N PHE A 11 18.08 9.96 6.55
CA PHE A 11 18.95 9.27 5.58
C PHE A 11 20.46 9.44 5.86
N GLY A 12 20.85 10.47 6.61
CA GLY A 12 22.27 10.73 6.93
C GLY A 12 22.79 9.92 8.11
N LEU A 13 21.98 9.70 9.17
CA LEU A 13 22.39 8.86 10.30
C LEU A 13 22.74 7.42 9.87
N PRO A 14 21.89 6.70 9.10
CA PRO A 14 22.21 5.35 8.64
C PRO A 14 23.48 5.28 7.80
N ARG A 15 23.77 6.33 7.02
CA ARG A 15 24.98 6.42 6.20
C ARG A 15 26.26 6.53 7.04
N ILE A 16 26.22 7.29 8.14
CA ILE A 16 27.37 7.41 9.06
C ILE A 16 27.65 6.07 9.73
N PHE A 17 26.61 5.36 10.17
CA PHE A 17 26.76 4.01 10.73
C PHE A 17 27.31 3.01 9.69
N ALA A 18 26.79 3.01 8.46
CA ALA A 18 27.31 2.15 7.39
C ALA A 18 28.78 2.41 7.05
N LEU A 19 29.20 3.69 7.05
CA LEU A 19 30.60 4.06 6.85
C LEU A 19 31.49 3.66 8.04
N ALA A 20 30.97 3.72 9.27
CA ALA A 20 31.68 3.25 10.45
C ALA A 20 31.91 1.72 10.41
N ASP A 21 31.01 0.98 9.77
CA ASP A 21 31.10 -0.47 9.55
C ASP A 21 31.91 -0.84 8.28
N ASN A 22 32.65 0.09 7.67
CA ASN A 22 33.38 -0.08 6.39
C ASN A 22 32.51 -0.61 5.22
N MET A 23 31.19 -0.40 5.27
CA MET A 23 30.32 -0.68 4.14
C MET A 23 30.31 0.52 3.18
N GLU A 24 30.23 0.28 1.87
CA GLU A 24 30.03 1.32 0.86
C GLU A 24 28.51 1.57 0.68
N PRO A 25 27.91 2.58 1.32
CA PRO A 25 26.50 2.84 1.15
C PRO A 25 26.21 3.38 -0.25
N ALA A 26 25.10 2.94 -0.83
CA ALA A 26 24.56 3.53 -2.07
C ALA A 26 24.46 5.05 -1.96
N ASP A 27 24.65 5.76 -3.08
CA ASP A 27 24.64 7.22 -3.13
C ASP A 27 23.39 7.76 -2.42
N GLY A 28 23.62 8.59 -1.40
CA GLY A 28 22.54 9.08 -0.54
C GLY A 28 21.46 9.82 -1.35
N PRO A 29 20.19 9.75 -0.95
CA PRO A 29 19.10 10.33 -1.72
C PRO A 29 19.36 11.83 -1.89
N ILE A 30 19.38 12.28 -3.15
CA ILE A 30 19.73 13.64 -3.50
C ILE A 30 18.68 14.58 -2.90
N CYS A 31 19.08 15.36 -1.90
CA CYS A 31 18.16 16.32 -1.30
C CYS A 31 17.71 17.34 -2.36
N ILE A 32 16.41 17.60 -2.42
CA ILE A 32 15.80 18.51 -3.41
C ILE A 32 16.42 19.92 -3.36
N ASN A 33 17.01 20.29 -2.22
CA ASN A 33 17.67 21.57 -1.96
C ASN A 33 19.13 21.64 -2.48
N ARG A 34 19.75 20.52 -2.88
CA ARG A 34 21.09 20.44 -3.51
C ARG A 34 21.02 20.20 -5.02
N LEU A 35 19.83 19.93 -5.55
CA LEU A 35 19.55 19.84 -6.99
C LEU A 35 19.37 21.25 -7.56
N THR A 36 20.41 21.78 -8.21
CA THR A 36 20.32 23.06 -8.94
C THR A 36 19.53 22.95 -10.24
N LEU A 37 19.25 21.72 -10.72
CA LEU A 37 18.42 21.45 -11.91
C LEU A 37 17.14 20.69 -11.54
N TYR A 38 16.01 21.38 -11.72
CA TYR A 38 14.66 20.81 -11.59
C TYR A 38 14.45 19.59 -12.49
N SER A 39 15.07 19.57 -13.68
CA SER A 39 14.98 18.46 -14.64
C SER A 39 15.57 17.15 -14.12
N LYS A 40 16.64 17.21 -13.29
CA LYS A 40 17.22 16.01 -12.67
C LYS A 40 16.32 15.53 -11.52
N ALA A 41 15.84 16.44 -10.67
CA ALA A 41 14.91 16.11 -9.59
C ALA A 41 13.67 15.39 -10.11
N TRP A 42 13.06 15.96 -11.16
CA TRP A 42 11.86 15.41 -11.81
C TRP A 42 12.13 14.02 -12.39
N ARG A 43 13.24 13.80 -13.11
CA ARG A 43 13.55 12.49 -13.72
C ARG A 43 13.75 11.33 -12.73
N TYR A 44 14.26 11.61 -11.52
CA TYR A 44 14.42 10.59 -10.47
C TYR A 44 13.12 10.35 -9.71
N PHE A 45 12.36 11.41 -9.44
CA PHE A 45 11.05 11.32 -8.78
C PHE A 45 9.97 10.69 -9.68
N ASP A 46 9.97 11.03 -10.97
CA ASP A 46 9.03 10.55 -11.98
C ASP A 46 8.96 9.03 -12.03
N ARG A 47 10.10 8.35 -12.02
CA ARG A 47 10.12 6.88 -12.14
C ARG A 47 9.40 6.19 -10.97
N GLY A 48 9.59 6.67 -9.75
CA GLY A 48 8.86 6.19 -8.58
C GLY A 48 7.38 6.58 -8.64
N LEU A 49 7.08 7.80 -9.09
CA LEU A 49 5.72 8.31 -9.25
C LEU A 49 4.92 7.50 -10.28
N TYR A 50 5.48 7.19 -11.45
CA TYR A 50 4.82 6.37 -12.48
C TYR A 50 4.46 4.99 -11.95
N ILE A 51 5.36 4.33 -11.22
CA ILE A 51 5.10 3.03 -10.60
C ILE A 51 4.02 3.16 -9.54
N TRP A 52 4.08 4.20 -8.70
CA TRP A 52 3.05 4.45 -7.70
C TRP A 52 1.66 4.63 -8.33
N ILE A 53 1.55 5.43 -9.38
CA ILE A 53 0.29 5.63 -10.12
C ILE A 53 -0.19 4.28 -10.70
N ALA A 54 0.69 3.55 -11.39
CA ALA A 54 0.32 2.29 -12.04
C ALA A 54 -0.19 1.25 -11.02
N LEU A 55 0.51 1.07 -9.90
CA LEU A 55 0.11 0.12 -8.85
C LEU A 55 -1.23 0.51 -8.19
N ASN A 56 -1.46 1.80 -7.95
CA ASN A 56 -2.75 2.27 -7.42
C ASN A 56 -3.89 2.09 -8.43
N ILE A 57 -3.64 2.35 -9.72
CA ILE A 57 -4.62 2.11 -10.78
C ILE A 57 -4.99 0.62 -10.83
N ILE A 58 -4.01 -0.28 -10.76
CA ILE A 58 -4.27 -1.73 -10.71
C ILE A 58 -5.11 -2.09 -9.47
N GLY A 59 -4.76 -1.55 -8.31
CA GLY A 59 -5.54 -1.73 -7.07
C GLY A 59 -7.00 -1.28 -7.22
N LEU A 60 -7.21 -0.11 -7.83
CA LEU A 60 -8.55 0.42 -8.11
C LEU A 60 -9.32 -0.48 -9.09
N PHE A 61 -8.71 -0.90 -10.20
CA PHE A 61 -9.35 -1.83 -11.12
C PHE A 61 -9.75 -3.13 -10.45
N MET A 62 -8.92 -3.63 -9.53
CA MET A 62 -9.27 -4.82 -8.75
C MET A 62 -10.47 -4.58 -7.84
N GLU A 63 -10.50 -3.45 -7.12
CA GLU A 63 -11.61 -3.09 -6.23
C GLU A 63 -12.93 -2.88 -7.00
N TYR A 64 -12.89 -2.08 -8.08
CA TYR A 64 -14.06 -1.84 -8.92
C TYR A 64 -14.50 -3.09 -9.68
N GLY A 65 -13.56 -3.92 -10.13
CA GLY A 65 -13.84 -5.22 -10.74
C GLY A 65 -14.57 -6.15 -9.77
N CYS A 66 -14.09 -6.24 -8.53
CA CYS A 66 -14.76 -7.01 -7.48
C CYS A 66 -16.16 -6.46 -7.19
N LYS A 67 -16.32 -5.15 -7.00
CA LYS A 67 -17.63 -4.51 -6.81
C LYS A 67 -18.59 -4.77 -7.99
N GLY A 68 -18.07 -4.71 -9.21
CA GLY A 68 -18.81 -5.02 -10.43
C GLY A 68 -19.29 -6.47 -10.47
N LEU A 69 -18.40 -7.43 -10.18
CA LEU A 69 -18.75 -8.85 -10.07
C LEU A 69 -19.82 -9.08 -8.99
N TYR A 70 -19.74 -8.40 -7.85
CA TYR A 70 -20.75 -8.51 -6.80
C TYR A 70 -22.08 -7.82 -7.12
N GLY A 71 -22.10 -6.90 -8.07
CA GLY A 71 -23.32 -6.23 -8.56
C GLY A 71 -24.20 -7.15 -9.42
N ILE A 72 -23.66 -8.27 -9.91
CA ILE A 72 -24.40 -9.23 -10.72
C ILE A 72 -25.37 -10.02 -9.83
N LYS A 73 -26.66 -10.01 -10.20
CA LYS A 73 -27.74 -10.65 -9.43
C LYS A 73 -27.50 -12.15 -9.23
N GLU A 74 -27.03 -12.84 -10.27
CA GLU A 74 -26.74 -14.29 -10.23
C GLU A 74 -25.66 -14.63 -9.20
N ILE A 75 -24.58 -13.84 -9.12
CA ILE A 75 -23.51 -14.03 -8.14
C ILE A 75 -24.02 -13.77 -6.73
N ARG A 76 -24.92 -12.79 -6.55
CA ARG A 76 -25.54 -12.51 -5.26
C ARG A 76 -26.43 -13.65 -4.79
N GLU A 77 -27.31 -14.15 -5.64
CA GLU A 77 -28.23 -15.24 -5.31
C GLU A 77 -27.48 -16.56 -5.08
N TRP A 78 -26.45 -16.85 -5.87
CA TRP A 78 -25.56 -17.99 -5.65
C TRP A 78 -24.85 -17.89 -4.30
N ARG A 79 -24.32 -16.71 -3.95
CA ARG A 79 -23.69 -16.46 -2.65
C ARG A 79 -24.67 -16.71 -1.51
N GLU A 80 -25.88 -16.16 -1.57
CA GLU A 80 -26.89 -16.30 -0.53
C GLU A 80 -27.31 -17.76 -0.31
N LYS A 81 -27.24 -18.59 -1.37
CA LYS A 81 -27.60 -20.01 -1.30
C LYS A 81 -26.50 -20.90 -0.70
N TYR A 82 -25.22 -20.59 -0.91
CA TYR A 82 -24.11 -21.49 -0.55
C TYR A 82 -23.15 -20.96 0.52
N ILE A 83 -23.10 -19.65 0.79
CA ILE A 83 -22.08 -19.04 1.66
C ILE A 83 -22.72 -18.19 2.76
N THR A 84 -22.37 -18.48 4.02
CA THR A 84 -22.72 -17.65 5.19
C THR A 84 -22.02 -16.28 5.15
N ASP A 85 -22.70 -15.21 5.58
CA ASP A 85 -22.16 -13.84 5.62
C ASP A 85 -20.78 -13.73 6.30
N ILE A 86 -20.56 -14.50 7.37
CA ILE A 86 -19.31 -14.51 8.14
C ILE A 86 -18.17 -15.13 7.31
N ALA A 87 -18.43 -16.24 6.62
CA ALA A 87 -17.44 -16.88 5.76
C ALA A 87 -17.13 -15.98 4.55
N PHE A 88 -18.15 -15.33 3.99
CA PHE A 88 -17.99 -14.39 2.88
C PHE A 88 -17.08 -13.21 3.25
N ARG A 89 -17.26 -12.62 4.44
CA ARG A 89 -16.38 -11.56 4.96
C ARG A 89 -14.92 -12.00 5.05
N ARG A 90 -14.67 -13.24 5.50
CA ARG A 90 -13.31 -13.79 5.59
C ARG A 90 -12.67 -13.94 4.21
N ILE A 91 -13.43 -14.40 3.21
CA ILE A 91 -12.96 -14.55 1.83
C ILE A 91 -12.59 -13.18 1.24
N ILE A 92 -13.46 -12.17 1.41
CA ILE A 92 -13.17 -10.80 0.96
C ILE A 92 -11.94 -10.23 1.68
N ALA A 93 -11.84 -10.43 2.99
CA ALA A 93 -10.69 -9.95 3.75
C ALA A 93 -9.37 -10.56 3.22
N CYS A 94 -9.37 -11.86 2.88
CA CYS A 94 -8.21 -12.49 2.22
C CYS A 94 -7.93 -11.90 0.85
N LEU A 95 -8.95 -11.61 0.04
CA LEU A 95 -8.78 -11.02 -1.28
C LEU A 95 -8.22 -9.59 -1.20
N HIS A 96 -8.61 -8.82 -0.19
CA HIS A 96 -8.11 -7.45 0.05
C HIS A 96 -6.66 -7.38 0.53
N ILE A 97 -6.02 -8.50 0.88
CA ILE A 97 -4.59 -8.54 1.17
C ILE A 97 -3.79 -8.12 -0.07
N ILE A 98 -4.23 -8.51 -1.27
CA ILE A 98 -3.55 -8.17 -2.53
C ILE A 98 -3.46 -6.65 -2.75
N PRO A 99 -4.57 -5.87 -2.77
CA PRO A 99 -4.52 -4.44 -2.98
C PRO A 99 -3.86 -3.71 -1.80
N PHE A 100 -3.93 -4.25 -0.58
CA PHE A 100 -3.14 -3.72 0.53
C PHE A 100 -1.65 -3.79 0.26
N VAL A 101 -1.15 -4.96 -0.17
CA VAL A 101 0.27 -5.16 -0.46
C VAL A 101 0.71 -4.31 -1.66
N LEU A 102 -0.10 -4.24 -2.72
CA LEU A 102 0.17 -3.35 -3.86
C LEU A 102 0.23 -1.89 -3.44
N GLY A 103 -0.69 -1.45 -2.58
CA GLY A 103 -0.69 -0.09 -2.01
C GLY A 103 0.53 0.18 -1.12
N LEU A 104 0.97 -0.80 -0.32
CA LEU A 104 2.17 -0.69 0.50
C LEU A 104 3.41 -0.47 -0.37
N TYR A 105 3.63 -1.33 -1.37
CA TYR A 105 4.78 -1.21 -2.27
C TYR A 105 4.74 0.06 -3.09
N SER A 106 3.55 0.43 -3.56
CA SER A 106 3.32 1.70 -4.23
C SER A 106 3.86 2.87 -3.41
N ASN A 107 3.52 2.94 -2.12
CA ASN A 107 3.99 4.01 -1.23
C ASN A 107 5.50 4.01 -1.02
N PHE A 108 6.16 2.84 -1.00
CA PHE A 108 7.63 2.79 -0.95
C PHE A 108 8.28 3.40 -2.20
N TYR A 109 7.76 3.12 -3.39
CA TYR A 109 8.23 3.75 -4.63
C TYR A 109 7.98 5.25 -4.67
N PHE A 110 6.86 5.72 -4.12
CA PHE A 110 6.54 7.15 -4.08
C PHE A 110 7.43 7.93 -3.11
N LEU A 111 7.64 7.42 -1.89
CA LEU A 111 8.40 8.13 -0.85
C LEU A 111 9.91 7.92 -0.97
N GLY A 112 10.35 6.73 -1.38
CA GLY A 112 11.76 6.35 -1.50
C GLY A 112 12.34 6.56 -2.91
N GLY A 113 11.49 6.78 -3.92
CA GLY A 113 11.93 6.77 -5.31
C GLY A 113 12.21 5.36 -5.83
N PHE A 114 12.67 5.28 -7.09
CA PHE A 114 12.84 4.00 -7.78
C PHE A 114 13.84 3.06 -7.10
N GLU A 115 15.03 3.57 -6.73
CA GLU A 115 16.11 2.73 -6.20
C GLU A 115 15.80 2.17 -4.82
N VAL A 116 15.33 3.03 -3.89
CA VAL A 116 14.94 2.58 -2.55
C VAL A 116 13.74 1.65 -2.64
N GLY A 117 12.75 1.97 -3.48
CA GLY A 117 11.58 1.12 -3.71
C GLY A 117 11.97 -0.27 -4.24
N SER A 118 12.89 -0.35 -5.21
CA SER A 118 13.35 -1.65 -5.72
C SER A 118 14.12 -2.46 -4.69
N MET A 119 14.94 -1.82 -3.85
CA MET A 119 15.62 -2.53 -2.75
C MET A 119 14.61 -3.09 -1.73
N PHE A 120 13.55 -2.35 -1.41
CA PHE A 120 12.49 -2.85 -0.53
C PHE A 120 11.71 -4.01 -1.16
N VAL A 121 11.43 -3.96 -2.47
CA VAL A 121 10.78 -5.08 -3.17
C VAL A 121 11.70 -6.30 -3.18
N GLU A 122 12.98 -6.14 -3.53
CA GLU A 122 13.94 -7.24 -3.52
C GLU A 122 14.04 -7.89 -2.13
N ARG A 123 14.23 -7.07 -1.09
CA ARG A 123 14.38 -7.56 0.27
C ARG A 123 13.09 -8.14 0.85
N ILE A 124 11.94 -7.47 0.71
CA ILE A 124 10.70 -7.90 1.37
C ILE A 124 9.93 -8.91 0.51
N TRP A 125 9.83 -8.70 -0.81
CA TRP A 125 9.06 -9.56 -1.69
C TRP A 125 9.83 -10.83 -2.07
N TYR A 126 11.02 -10.66 -2.65
CA TYR A 126 11.77 -11.81 -3.18
C TYR A 126 12.46 -12.61 -2.08
N GLU A 127 13.12 -11.94 -1.13
CA GLU A 127 13.87 -12.66 -0.11
C GLU A 127 13.01 -13.13 1.07
N GLU A 128 11.97 -12.38 1.47
CA GLU A 128 11.19 -12.72 2.67
C GLU A 128 9.78 -13.28 2.36
N THR A 129 9.05 -12.70 1.39
CA THR A 129 7.68 -13.13 1.06
C THR A 129 7.64 -14.46 0.31
N LEU A 130 8.48 -14.62 -0.71
CA LEU A 130 8.59 -15.87 -1.48
C LEU A 130 9.16 -17.03 -0.67
N THR A 131 10.01 -16.74 0.32
CA THR A 131 10.59 -17.76 1.21
C THR A 131 9.76 -18.04 2.46
N LEU A 132 8.57 -17.42 2.59
CA LEU A 132 7.62 -17.58 3.70
C LEU A 132 8.27 -17.44 5.08
N ARG A 133 9.20 -16.49 5.21
CA ARG A 133 9.85 -16.19 6.49
C ARG A 133 8.90 -15.45 7.43
N PHE A 134 9.29 -15.36 8.70
CA PHE A 134 8.51 -14.70 9.75
C PHE A 134 8.00 -13.28 9.37
N PRO A 135 8.79 -12.42 8.69
CA PRO A 135 8.30 -11.09 8.28
C PRO A 135 7.12 -11.14 7.29
N ALA A 136 7.06 -12.16 6.43
CA ALA A 136 5.96 -12.33 5.47
C ALA A 136 4.66 -12.72 6.19
N ILE A 137 4.75 -13.62 7.17
CA ILE A 137 3.60 -14.00 8.00
C ILE A 137 3.08 -12.78 8.76
N LEU A 138 3.98 -11.97 9.34
CA LEU A 138 3.60 -10.73 10.01
C LEU A 138 2.86 -9.77 9.06
N LEU A 139 3.39 -9.54 7.86
CA LEU A 139 2.79 -8.69 6.83
C LEU A 139 1.39 -9.17 6.41
N ILE A 140 1.23 -10.47 6.15
CA ILE A 140 -0.06 -11.07 5.77
C ILE A 140 -1.06 -10.95 6.93
N THR A 141 -0.63 -11.18 8.17
CA THR A 141 -1.48 -11.08 9.36
C THR A 141 -1.94 -9.63 9.57
N LEU A 142 -1.02 -8.67 9.46
CA LEU A 142 -1.35 -7.23 9.56
C LEU A 142 -2.30 -6.81 8.43
N ALA A 143 -2.04 -7.25 7.20
CA ALA A 143 -2.90 -6.99 6.07
C ALA A 143 -4.31 -7.54 6.31
N TYR A 144 -4.43 -8.76 6.83
CA TYR A 144 -5.72 -9.35 7.16
C TYR A 144 -6.49 -8.55 8.21
N PHE A 145 -5.83 -8.15 9.31
CA PHE A 145 -6.46 -7.31 10.33
C PHE A 145 -6.89 -5.95 9.78
N TYR A 146 -6.03 -5.33 8.96
CA TYR A 146 -6.38 -4.08 8.28
C TYR A 146 -7.61 -4.24 7.40
N SER A 147 -7.66 -5.29 6.56
CA SER A 147 -8.81 -5.57 5.70
C SER A 147 -10.10 -5.80 6.50
N GLN A 148 -10.03 -6.50 7.63
CA GLN A 148 -11.19 -6.69 8.51
C GLN A 148 -11.70 -5.36 9.10
N VAL A 149 -10.79 -4.49 9.52
CA VAL A 149 -11.15 -3.15 10.01
C VAL A 149 -11.79 -2.30 8.90
N CYS A 150 -11.22 -2.32 7.68
CA CYS A 150 -11.79 -1.59 6.54
C CYS A 150 -13.22 -2.04 6.22
N ILE A 151 -13.48 -3.36 6.21
CA ILE A 151 -14.83 -3.90 5.97
C ILE A 151 -15.81 -3.43 7.06
N GLU A 152 -15.38 -3.41 8.32
CA GLU A 152 -16.24 -2.97 9.43
C GLU A 152 -16.50 -1.46 9.40
N ILE A 153 -15.51 -0.66 9.02
CA ILE A 153 -15.67 0.79 8.81
C ILE A 153 -16.67 1.05 7.68
N ASP A 154 -16.54 0.38 6.54
CA ASP A 154 -17.45 0.51 5.40
C ASP A 154 -18.89 0.16 5.81
N ARG A 155 -19.07 -0.94 6.57
CA ARG A 155 -20.37 -1.31 7.13
C ARG A 155 -20.97 -0.21 8.01
N LYS A 156 -20.17 0.38 8.91
CA LYS A 156 -20.63 1.47 9.79
C LYS A 156 -20.97 2.74 9.02
N LEU A 157 -20.18 3.08 8.00
CA LEU A 157 -20.46 4.22 7.11
C LEU A 157 -21.78 4.03 6.36
N ASN A 158 -22.02 2.86 5.80
CA ASN A 158 -23.27 2.55 5.10
C ASN A 158 -24.49 2.67 6.03
N LEU A 159 -24.39 2.17 7.27
CA LEU A 159 -25.46 2.34 8.27
C LEU A 159 -25.69 3.81 8.65
N ALA A 160 -24.63 4.59 8.80
CA ALA A 160 -24.73 6.02 9.11
C ALA A 160 -25.41 6.80 7.97
N VAL A 161 -25.09 6.48 6.71
CA VAL A 161 -25.73 7.08 5.53
C VAL A 161 -27.23 6.77 5.50
N VAL A 162 -27.63 5.51 5.72
CA VAL A 162 -29.04 5.12 5.79
C VAL A 162 -29.77 5.88 6.91
N THR A 163 -29.17 5.95 8.10
CA THR A 163 -29.75 6.66 9.25
C THR A 163 -29.93 8.16 8.96
N ASN A 164 -28.95 8.80 8.33
CA ASN A 164 -29.01 10.21 7.95
C ASN A 164 -30.07 10.48 6.87
N ASN A 165 -30.25 9.56 5.92
CA ASN A 165 -31.29 9.66 4.90
C ASN A 165 -32.69 9.53 5.53
N CYS A 166 -32.91 8.61 6.47
CA CYS A 166 -34.19 8.49 7.18
C CYS A 166 -34.55 9.77 7.94
N LYS A 167 -33.59 10.42 8.60
CA LYS A 167 -33.81 11.69 9.30
C LYS A 167 -34.12 12.88 8.39
N LYS A 168 -33.68 12.86 7.13
CA LYS A 168 -33.99 13.92 6.15
C LYS A 168 -35.42 13.81 5.60
N HIS A 169 -36.03 12.63 5.69
CA HIS A 169 -37.38 12.35 5.18
C HIS A 169 -38.47 12.31 6.26
N SER A 170 -38.11 12.53 7.54
CA SER A 170 -39.04 12.71 8.67
C SER A 170 -39.16 14.18 9.05
#